data_AF-A0A9C8H8A6-F1
#
_entry.id   AF-A0A9C8H8A6-F1
#
_cell.length_a   1.000
_cell.length_b   1.000
_cell.length_c   1.000
_cell.angle_alpha   90.00
_cell.angle_beta   90.00
_cell.angle_gamma   90.00
#
_symmetry.space_group_name_H-M   'P 1'
#
loop_
_entity.id
_entity.type
_entity.pdbx_description
1 polymer ?
#
loop_
_entity_poly.entity_id
_entity_poly.type
_entity_poly.pdbx_seq_one_letter_code
_entity_poly.pdbx_strand_id
1 'polypeptide(L)'
;MRIAITGAAGFLGQMLVTALSVRDTLALNGEQRRISAIIANDISAEPLDRLARLRRVHALPGALSDPATLARLAGPETAALIRPAPDPATEAIVASWPGGIDTPRARALGFAPNADFAELLREHMDRRGVAAA
;
A
#
# COMPACT_ATOMS: atom_id res chain seq x y z
N MET A 1 5.62 -17.47 -9.48
CA MET A 1 4.56 -17.02 -8.55
C MET A 1 4.11 -15.63 -8.96
N ARG A 2 2.82 -15.35 -8.75
CA ARG A 2 2.22 -14.03 -8.97
C ARG A 2 2.12 -13.34 -7.62
N ILE A 3 2.51 -12.07 -7.56
CA ILE A 3 2.46 -11.25 -6.34
C ILE A 3 1.37 -10.21 -6.53
N ALA A 4 0.44 -10.07 -5.58
CA ALA A 4 -0.48 -8.94 -5.52
C ALA A 4 0.04 -7.92 -4.50
N ILE A 5 0.11 -6.66 -4.88
CA ILE A 5 0.44 -5.54 -4.00
C ILE A 5 -0.76 -4.62 -3.99
N THR A 6 -1.44 -4.56 -2.86
CA THR A 6 -2.56 -3.65 -2.62
C THR A 6 -2.05 -2.36 -2.00
N GLY A 7 -2.70 -1.23 -2.29
CA GLY A 7 -2.14 0.08 -1.94
C GLY A 7 -0.90 0.41 -2.79
N ALA A 8 -0.81 -0.14 -4.01
CA ALA A 8 0.38 -0.05 -4.85
C ALA A 8 0.69 1.38 -5.29
N ALA A 9 -0.30 2.27 -5.34
CA ALA A 9 -0.08 3.68 -5.64
C ALA A 9 0.41 4.48 -4.43
N GLY A 10 0.36 3.92 -3.21
CA GLY A 10 0.92 4.53 -2.01
C GLY A 10 2.45 4.59 -2.04
N PHE A 11 3.03 5.31 -1.09
CA PHE A 11 4.48 5.49 -0.98
C PHE A 11 5.25 4.15 -0.92
N LEU A 12 4.92 3.30 0.07
CA LEU A 12 5.56 1.99 0.22
C LEU A 12 5.21 1.03 -0.93
N GLY A 13 3.99 1.12 -1.46
CA GLY A 13 3.53 0.32 -2.58
C GLY A 13 4.39 0.55 -3.83
N GLN A 14 4.62 1.81 -4.19
CA GLN A 14 5.46 2.18 -5.33
C GLN A 14 6.91 1.71 -5.15
N MET A 15 7.47 1.87 -3.94
CA MET A 15 8.82 1.38 -3.62
C MET A 15 8.92 -0.14 -3.78
N LEU A 16 7.96 -0.89 -3.22
CA LEU A 16 7.96 -2.34 -3.26
C LEU A 16 7.79 -2.88 -4.69
N VAL A 17 6.85 -2.32 -5.47
CA VAL A 17 6.64 -2.67 -6.87
C VAL A 17 7.91 -2.44 -7.67
N THR A 18 8.55 -1.27 -7.51
CA THR A 18 9.78 -0.93 -8.22
C THR A 18 10.91 -1.90 -7.88
N ALA A 19 11.15 -2.15 -6.59
CA ALA A 19 12.18 -3.06 -6.10
C ALA A 19 11.97 -4.51 -6.59
N LEU A 20 10.72 -4.98 -6.69
CA LEU A 20 10.41 -6.32 -7.17
C LEU A 20 10.45 -6.43 -8.70
N SER A 21 10.12 -5.38 -9.44
CA SER A 21 10.09 -5.40 -10.92
C SER A 21 11.44 -5.71 -11.56
N VAL A 22 12.54 -5.32 -10.89
CA VAL A 22 13.91 -5.55 -11.33
C VAL A 22 14.46 -6.92 -10.89
N ARG A 23 13.75 -7.66 -10.03
CA ARG A 23 14.14 -8.98 -9.54
C ARG A 23 13.50 -10.09 -10.36
N ASP A 24 14.22 -11.21 -10.51
CA ASP A 24 13.68 -12.41 -11.15
C ASP A 24 13.07 -13.40 -10.15
N THR A 25 13.62 -13.46 -8.93
CA THR A 25 13.19 -14.34 -7.86
C THR A 25 13.00 -13.59 -6.54
N LEU A 26 12.26 -14.20 -5.63
CA LEU A 26 12.11 -13.76 -4.25
C LEU A 26 12.18 -15.00 -3.35
N ALA A 27 12.92 -14.91 -2.25
CA ALA A 27 12.94 -15.93 -1.21
C ALA A 27 11.60 -15.91 -0.45
N LEU A 28 10.89 -17.03 -0.44
CA LEU A 28 9.65 -17.20 0.32
C LEU A 28 9.74 -18.51 1.10
N ASN A 29 9.69 -18.43 2.44
CA ASN A 29 9.86 -19.57 3.35
C ASN A 29 11.16 -20.35 3.09
N GLY A 30 12.26 -19.63 2.84
CA GLY A 30 13.58 -20.22 2.56
C GLY A 30 13.80 -20.68 1.11
N GLU A 31 12.75 -20.71 0.27
CA GLU A 31 12.86 -21.15 -1.12
C GLU A 31 12.88 -19.97 -2.10
N GLN A 32 13.78 -20.03 -3.09
CA GLN A 32 13.77 -19.06 -4.19
C GLN A 32 12.62 -19.37 -5.14
N ARG A 33 11.66 -18.44 -5.25
CA ARG A 33 10.53 -18.55 -6.18
C ARG A 33 10.62 -17.48 -7.25
N ARG A 34 10.51 -17.88 -8.50
CA ARG A 34 10.48 -16.96 -9.65
C ARG A 34 9.26 -16.04 -9.58
N ILE A 35 9.48 -14.74 -9.77
CA ILE A 35 8.41 -13.74 -9.93
C ILE A 35 7.96 -13.79 -11.40
N SER A 36 6.73 -14.25 -11.61
CA SER A 36 6.14 -14.33 -12.95
C SER A 36 5.32 -13.09 -13.29
N ALA A 37 4.67 -12.47 -12.30
CA ALA A 37 3.91 -11.25 -12.46
C ALA A 37 3.75 -10.52 -11.12
N ILE A 38 3.59 -9.20 -11.18
CA ILE A 38 3.21 -8.32 -10.07
C ILE A 38 1.89 -7.65 -10.45
N ILE A 39 0.84 -7.84 -9.66
CA ILE A 39 -0.44 -7.15 -9.81
C ILE A 39 -0.43 -5.96 -8.85
N ALA A 40 -0.42 -4.75 -9.40
CA ALA A 40 -0.48 -3.51 -8.64
C ALA A 40 -1.95 -3.06 -8.57
N ASN A 41 -2.54 -3.11 -7.37
CA ASN A 41 -3.92 -2.69 -7.14
C ASN A 41 -3.98 -1.44 -6.24
N ASP A 42 -4.79 -0.48 -6.67
CA ASP A 42 -5.09 0.76 -5.95
C ASP A 42 -6.32 1.46 -6.53
N ILE A 43 -6.87 2.43 -5.81
CA ILE A 43 -7.91 3.34 -6.31
C ILE A 43 -7.34 4.48 -7.15
N SER A 44 -6.06 4.81 -6.96
CA SER A 44 -5.39 5.94 -7.63
C SER A 44 -4.82 5.50 -8.98
N ALA A 45 -5.45 5.94 -10.08
CA ALA A 45 -5.10 5.51 -11.44
C ALA A 45 -3.72 6.02 -11.91
N GLU A 46 -3.39 7.29 -11.66
CA GLU A 46 -2.20 7.92 -12.24
C GLU A 46 -0.86 7.30 -11.79
N PRO A 47 -0.64 6.98 -10.49
CA PRO A 47 0.54 6.22 -10.09
C PRO A 47 0.54 4.77 -10.60
N LEU A 48 -0.63 4.13 -10.68
CA LEU A 48 -0.73 2.76 -11.23
C LEU A 48 -0.30 2.70 -12.70
N ASP A 49 -0.70 3.69 -13.51
CA ASP A 49 -0.31 3.76 -14.92
C ASP A 49 1.21 3.91 -15.09
N ARG A 50 1.87 4.66 -14.20
CA ARG A 50 3.34 4.72 -14.17
C ARG A 50 3.94 3.36 -13.83
N LEU A 51 3.43 2.69 -12.78
CA LEU A 51 3.93 1.38 -12.37
C LEU A 51 3.71 0.30 -13.43
N ALA A 52 2.62 0.36 -14.20
CA ALA A 52 2.32 -0.58 -15.28
C ALA A 52 3.35 -0.57 -16.42
N ARG A 53 4.19 0.48 -16.50
CA ARG A 53 5.31 0.54 -17.47
C ARG A 53 6.51 -0.30 -17.04
N LEU A 54 6.53 -0.77 -15.80
CA LEU A 54 7.62 -1.60 -15.28
C LEU A 54 7.46 -3.07 -15.71
N ARG A 55 8.59 -3.77 -15.74
CA ARG A 55 8.66 -5.17 -16.19
C ARG A 55 7.75 -6.07 -15.34
N ARG A 56 6.88 -6.82 -16.03
CA ARG A 56 5.97 -7.82 -15.42
C ARG A 56 4.97 -7.23 -14.40
N VAL A 57 4.75 -5.91 -14.43
CA VAL A 57 3.76 -5.24 -13.58
C VAL A 57 2.46 -5.05 -14.36
N HIS A 58 1.33 -5.39 -13.72
CA HIS A 58 -0.01 -5.26 -14.28
C HIS A 58 -0.86 -4.41 -13.34
N ALA A 59 -1.32 -3.26 -13.81
CA ALA A 59 -2.24 -2.42 -13.05
C ALA A 59 -3.65 -3.05 -12.99
N LEU A 60 -4.25 -3.00 -11.80
CA LEU A 60 -5.62 -3.39 -11.54
C LEU A 60 -6.26 -2.25 -10.71
N PRO A 61 -6.76 -1.19 -11.37
CA PRO A 61 -7.42 -0.11 -10.67
C PRO A 61 -8.75 -0.58 -10.08
N GLY A 62 -9.08 -0.08 -8.89
CA GLY A 62 -10.34 -0.35 -8.20
C GLY A 62 -10.17 -0.53 -6.70
N ALA A 63 -11.25 -0.29 -5.96
CA ALA A 63 -11.28 -0.49 -4.52
C ALA A 63 -11.38 -1.98 -4.18
N LEU A 64 -10.63 -2.46 -3.19
CA LEU A 64 -10.74 -3.85 -2.74
C LEU A 64 -12.11 -4.20 -2.15
N SER A 65 -12.85 -3.19 -1.69
CA SER A 65 -14.22 -3.34 -1.20
C SER A 65 -15.23 -3.57 -2.32
N ASP A 66 -14.87 -3.32 -3.59
CA ASP A 66 -15.71 -3.64 -4.74
C ASP A 66 -15.55 -5.13 -5.10
N PRO A 67 -16.63 -5.93 -5.07
CA PRO A 67 -16.59 -7.34 -5.44
C PRO A 67 -16.04 -7.60 -6.84
N ALA A 68 -16.27 -6.71 -7.82
CA ALA A 68 -15.74 -6.91 -9.17
C ALA A 68 -14.21 -6.77 -9.21
N THR A 69 -13.67 -5.79 -8.49
CA THR A 69 -12.23 -5.63 -8.31
C THR A 69 -11.62 -6.83 -7.59
N LEU A 70 -12.23 -7.28 -6.47
CA LEU A 70 -11.72 -8.42 -5.72
C LEU A 70 -11.82 -9.72 -6.53
N ALA A 71 -12.86 -9.90 -7.33
CA ALA A 71 -13.01 -11.07 -8.20
C ALA A 71 -11.88 -11.16 -9.25
N ARG A 72 -11.47 -10.02 -9.81
CA ARG A 72 -10.33 -9.96 -10.76
C ARG A 72 -8.99 -10.24 -10.07
N LEU A 73 -8.85 -9.86 -8.81
CA LEU A 73 -7.60 -10.01 -8.06
C LEU A 73 -7.44 -11.40 -7.44
N ALA A 74 -8.49 -11.92 -6.81
CA ALA A 74 -8.46 -13.11 -5.95
C ALA A 74 -9.49 -14.19 -6.34
N GLY A 75 -10.29 -13.96 -7.38
CA GLY A 75 -11.28 -14.92 -7.88
C GLY A 75 -12.68 -14.73 -7.30
N PRO A 76 -13.70 -15.34 -7.95
CA PRO A 76 -15.11 -15.12 -7.62
C PRO A 76 -15.50 -15.67 -6.25
N GLU A 77 -14.88 -16.76 -5.79
CA GLU A 77 -15.17 -17.34 -4.47
C GLU A 77 -14.79 -16.39 -3.34
N THR A 78 -13.64 -15.71 -3.45
CA THR A 78 -13.21 -14.71 -2.47
C THR A 78 -14.09 -13.46 -2.53
N ALA A 79 -14.46 -13.01 -3.73
CA ALA A 79 -15.36 -11.89 -3.91
C ALA A 79 -16.76 -12.14 -3.31
N ALA A 80 -17.25 -13.37 -3.37
CA ALA A 80 -18.55 -13.77 -2.81
C ALA A 80 -18.59 -13.70 -1.27
N LEU A 81 -17.43 -13.58 -0.59
CA LEU A 81 -17.37 -13.38 0.86
C LEU A 81 -17.68 -11.93 1.27
N ILE A 82 -17.64 -10.97 0.35
CA ILE A 82 -17.97 -9.58 0.63
C ILE A 82 -19.47 -9.45 0.87
N ARG A 83 -19.82 -8.80 1.99
CA ARG A 83 -21.21 -8.44 2.31
C ARG A 83 -21.26 -6.94 2.63
N PRO A 84 -21.98 -6.13 1.82
CA PRO A 84 -22.25 -4.76 2.18
C PRO A 84 -23.04 -4.73 3.49
N ALA A 85 -22.50 -4.08 4.51
CA ALA A 85 -23.13 -3.92 5.81
C ALA A 85 -22.87 -2.49 6.33
N PRO A 86 -23.57 -1.47 5.79
CA PRO A 86 -23.45 -0.11 6.28
C PRO A 86 -23.90 -0.03 7.74
N ASP A 87 -23.14 0.71 8.56
CA ASP A 87 -23.43 0.91 9.98
C ASP A 87 -23.38 2.41 10.31
N PRO A 88 -24.54 3.06 10.54
CA PRO A 88 -24.61 4.48 10.84
C PRO A 88 -23.81 4.90 12.08
N ALA A 89 -23.67 4.02 13.07
CA ALA A 89 -22.91 4.34 14.29
C ALA A 89 -21.40 4.40 13.99
N THR A 90 -20.89 3.41 13.23
CA THR A 90 -19.50 3.41 12.75
C THR A 90 -19.24 4.60 11.83
N GLU A 91 -20.15 4.91 10.91
CA GLU A 91 -20.03 6.05 10.01
C GLU A 91 -19.96 7.37 10.79
N ALA A 92 -20.80 7.56 11.81
CA ALA A 92 -20.76 8.75 12.66
C ALA A 92 -19.41 8.90 13.41
N ILE A 93 -18.84 7.79 13.89
CA ILE A 93 -17.53 7.78 14.53
C ILE A 93 -16.44 8.19 13.53
N VAL A 94 -16.35 7.52 12.38
CA VAL A 94 -15.30 7.78 11.38
C VAL A 94 -15.42 9.19 10.82
N ALA A 95 -16.64 9.67 10.56
CA ALA A 95 -16.89 11.02 10.07
C ALA A 95 -16.51 12.11 11.09
N SER A 96 -16.43 11.79 12.38
CA SER A 96 -15.98 12.72 13.42
C SER A 96 -14.45 12.86 13.51
N TRP A 97 -13.69 11.98 12.84
CA TRP A 97 -12.23 12.03 12.91
C TRP A 97 -11.70 13.26 12.17
N PRO A 98 -10.76 14.01 12.78
CA PRO A 98 -10.23 15.22 12.18
C PRO A 98 -9.39 14.88 10.93
N GLY A 99 -9.72 15.51 9.80
CA GLY A 99 -8.91 15.40 8.57
C GLY A 99 -7.55 16.09 8.64
N GLY A 100 -7.28 16.83 9.72
CA GLY A 100 -6.00 17.46 10.02
C GLY A 100 -5.88 17.76 11.51
N ILE A 101 -4.67 17.63 12.06
CA ILE A 101 -4.40 17.87 13.48
C ILE A 101 -3.48 19.09 13.58
N ASP A 102 -3.94 20.14 14.25
CA ASP A 102 -3.09 21.28 14.61
C ASP A 102 -2.51 21.08 16.02
N THR A 103 -1.20 21.30 16.16
CA THR A 103 -0.43 21.03 17.39
C THR A 103 0.33 22.27 17.88
N PRO A 104 -0.35 23.39 18.16
CA PRO A 104 0.31 24.67 18.48
C PRO A 104 1.24 24.57 19.70
N ARG A 105 0.86 23.78 20.71
CA ARG A 105 1.69 23.53 21.88
C ARG A 105 3.00 22.81 21.52
N ALA A 106 2.95 21.81 20.65
CA ALA A 106 4.15 21.08 20.23
C ALA A 106 5.09 22.00 19.45
N ARG A 107 4.54 22.81 18.53
CA ARG A 107 5.32 23.82 17.80
C ARG A 107 5.95 24.84 18.73
N ALA A 108 5.22 25.33 19.74
CA ALA A 108 5.76 26.26 20.74
C ALA A 108 6.90 25.67 21.59
N LEU A 109 6.93 24.34 21.75
CA LEU A 109 8.01 23.61 22.42
C LEU A 109 9.18 23.25 21.48
N GLY A 110 9.13 23.68 20.22
CA GLY A 110 10.19 23.42 19.23
C GLY A 110 10.07 22.09 18.48
N PHE A 111 8.97 21.33 18.66
CA PHE A 111 8.72 20.16 17.83
C PHE A 111 8.31 20.59 16.43
N ALA A 112 8.94 20.00 15.41
CA ALA A 112 8.60 20.16 14.01
C ALA A 112 8.17 18.80 13.42
N PRO A 113 7.23 18.77 12.46
CA PRO A 113 6.94 17.56 11.70
C PRO A 113 8.15 17.16 10.84
N ASN A 114 8.29 15.87 10.53
CA ASN A 114 9.23 15.41 9.51
C ASN A 114 8.89 16.05 8.15
N ALA A 115 9.91 16.34 7.35
CA ALA A 115 9.76 16.98 6.04
C ALA A 115 9.00 16.07 5.05
N ASP A 116 9.21 14.76 5.17
CA ASP A 116 8.50 13.74 4.41
C ASP A 116 8.41 12.42 5.20
N PHE A 117 7.68 11.46 4.63
CA PHE A 117 7.55 10.12 5.24
C PHE A 117 8.85 9.32 5.21
N ALA A 118 9.77 9.61 4.28
CA ALA A 118 11.03 8.89 4.17
C ALA A 118 11.99 9.24 5.32
N GLU A 119 11.96 10.48 5.81
CA GLU A 119 12.66 10.90 7.01
C GLU A 119 12.15 10.15 8.26
N LEU A 120 10.83 10.09 8.44
CA LEU A 120 10.22 9.32 9.54
C LEU A 120 10.68 7.85 9.54
N LEU A 121 10.75 7.22 8.34
CA LEU A 121 11.23 5.85 8.20
C LEU A 121 12.71 5.71 8.55
N ARG A 122 13.57 6.61 8.07
CA ARG A 122 15.01 6.59 8.38
C ARG A 122 15.23 6.70 9.90
N GLU A 123 14.58 7.66 10.55
CA GLU A 123 14.66 7.81 12.01
C GLU A 123 14.18 6.57 12.76
N HIS A 124 13.12 5.91 12.27
CA HIS A 124 12.64 4.66 12.87
C HIS A 124 13.64 3.52 12.71
N MET A 125 14.23 3.38 11.51
CA MET A 125 15.24 2.36 11.23
C MET A 125 16.48 2.56 12.11
N ASP A 126 16.97 3.79 12.22
CA ASP A 126 18.10 4.16 13.07
C ASP A 126 17.81 3.80 14.54
N ARG A 127 16.62 4.16 15.04
CA ARG A 127 16.17 3.83 16.40
C ARG A 127 16.09 2.31 16.65
N ARG A 128 15.79 1.52 15.61
CA ARG A 128 15.69 0.05 15.69
C ARG A 128 17.00 -0.65 15.36
N GLY A 129 18.07 0.07 15.01
CA GLY A 129 19.35 -0.50 14.59
C GLY A 129 19.26 -1.31 13.30
N VAL A 130 18.29 -1.03 12.44
CA VAL A 130 18.14 -1.70 11.14
C VAL A 130 18.98 -0.94 10.12
N ALA A 131 20.12 -1.52 9.74
CA ALA A 131 20.97 -0.92 8.70
C ALA A 131 20.25 -0.92 7.35
N ALA A 132 20.34 0.21 6.62
CA ALA A 132 19.93 0.26 5.23
C ALA A 132 20.85 -0.67 4.41
N ALA A 133 20.26 -1.65 3.73
CA ALA A 133 20.94 -2.59 2.86
C ALA A 133 21.23 -1.99 1.49
#